data_AF-A0A4Q5RB56-F1
#
_entry.id   AF-A0A4Q5RB56-F1
#
_cell.length_a   1.000
_cell.length_b   1.000
_cell.length_c   1.000
_cell.angle_alpha   90.00
_cell.angle_beta   90.00
_cell.angle_gamma   90.00
#
_symmetry.space_group_name_H-M   'P 1'
#
loop_
_entity.id
_entity.type
_entity.pdbx_description
1 polymer ?
#
loop_
_entity_poly.entity_id
_entity_poly.type
_entity_poly.pdbx_seq_one_letter_code
_entity_poly.pdbx_strand_id
1 'polypeptide(L)' 'MPDVYVVDAVRTPMGKFGGALSSVRPDDLAALVLRELLRRNPSVDKH' A
#
# COMPACT_ATOMS: atom_id res chain seq x y z
N MET A 1 -2.54 26.55 -12.56
CA MET A 1 -2.24 25.52 -11.54
C MET A 1 -3.06 24.30 -11.92
N PRO A 2 -2.47 23.11 -12.12
CA PRO A 2 -3.24 21.93 -12.46
C PRO A 2 -4.06 21.47 -11.25
N ASP A 3 -5.25 20.91 -11.51
CA ASP A 3 -6.07 20.28 -10.47
C ASP A 3 -5.44 18.97 -10.00
N VAL A 4 -5.64 18.65 -8.71
CA VAL A 4 -5.05 17.46 -8.07
C VAL A 4 -6.17 16.55 -7.56
N TYR A 5 -6.06 15.26 -7.88
CA TYR A 5 -7.06 14.25 -7.55
C TYR A 5 -6.43 13.05 -6.83
N VAL A 6 -7.19 12.42 -5.94
CA VAL A 6 -6.85 11.11 -5.37
C VAL A 6 -7.56 10.04 -6.19
N VAL A 7 -6.79 9.18 -6.85
CA VAL A 7 -7.32 8.18 -7.81
C VAL A 7 -7.60 6.83 -7.16
N ASP A 8 -6.74 6.40 -6.23
CA ASP A 8 -6.90 5.13 -5.51
C ASP A 8 -6.22 5.18 -4.13
N ALA A 9 -6.66 4.31 -3.22
CA ALA A 9 -6.07 4.11 -1.91
C ALA A 9 -6.20 2.65 -1.45
N VAL A 10 -5.13 2.09 -0.88
CA VAL A 10 -5.12 0.78 -0.22
C VAL A 10 -4.36 0.85 1.09
N ARG A 11 -4.65 -0.11 1.98
CA ARG A 11 -4.02 -0.23 3.30
C ARG A 11 -3.98 -1.69 3.73
N THR A 12 -3.12 -1.98 4.69
CA THR A 12 -3.18 -3.26 5.42
C THR A 12 -4.34 -3.24 6.43
N PRO A 13 -4.75 -4.42 6.94
CA PRO A 13 -5.49 -4.50 8.19
C PRO A 13 -4.69 -3.88 9.34
N MET A 14 -5.39 -3.44 10.39
CA MET A 14 -4.75 -2.97 11.61
C MET A 14 -4.44 -4.16 12.52
N GLY A 15 -3.16 -4.33 12.86
CA GLY A 15 -2.71 -5.38 13.78
C GLY A 15 -2.89 -4.99 15.24
N LYS A 16 -3.17 -5.98 16.10
CA LYS A 16 -3.03 -5.82 17.56
C LYS A 16 -1.55 -5.96 17.96
N PHE A 17 -1.14 -5.32 19.05
CA PHE A 17 0.18 -5.54 19.65
C PHE A 17 0.36 -7.03 19.99
N GLY A 18 1.48 -7.63 19.57
CA GLY A 18 1.72 -9.08 19.70
C GLY A 18 0.78 -9.97 18.88
N GLY A 19 -0.01 -9.40 17.96
CA GLY A 19 -1.03 -10.11 17.18
C GLY A 19 -0.54 -10.61 15.82
N ALA A 20 -1.48 -10.78 14.89
CA ALA A 20 -1.27 -11.43 13.59
C ALA A 20 -0.20 -10.79 12.68
N LEU A 21 0.11 -9.49 12.87
CA LEU A 21 1.14 -8.78 12.09
C LEU A 21 2.44 -8.58 12.86
N SER A 22 2.57 -9.10 14.09
CA SER A 22 3.72 -8.83 14.97
C SER A 22 5.05 -9.39 14.45
N SER A 23 5.01 -10.45 13.64
CA SER A 23 6.18 -11.05 13.02
C SER A 23 6.52 -10.46 11.65
N VAL A 24 5.68 -9.58 11.09
CA VAL A 24 5.91 -8.97 9.78
C VAL A 24 6.68 -7.69 9.96
N ARG A 25 7.75 -7.50 9.19
CA ARG A 25 8.51 -6.25 9.26
C ARG A 25 7.67 -5.09 8.70
N PRO A 26 7.78 -3.88 9.26
CA PRO A 26 7.01 -2.72 8.77
C PRO A 26 7.26 -2.36 7.31
N ASP A 27 8.48 -2.54 6.81
CA ASP A 27 8.84 -2.29 5.41
C ASP A 27 8.23 -3.32 4.45
N ASP A 28 8.12 -4.58 4.85
CA ASP A 28 7.36 -5.60 4.09
C ASP A 28 5.88 -5.23 4.01
N LEU A 29 5.28 -4.71 5.09
CA LEU A 29 3.89 -4.19 5.07
C LEU A 29 3.75 -2.99 4.12
N ALA A 30 4.72 -2.06 4.11
CA ALA A 30 4.72 -0.94 3.18
C ALA A 30 4.87 -1.42 1.72
N ALA A 31 5.78 -2.35 1.47
CA ALA A 31 5.99 -2.94 0.15
C ALA A 31 4.73 -3.68 -0.35
N LEU A 32 4.00 -4.35 0.53
CA LEU A 32 2.72 -4.97 0.22
C LEU A 32 1.70 -3.95 -0.30
N VAL A 33 1.57 -2.80 0.37
CA VAL A 33 0.67 -1.71 -0.05
C VAL A 33 1.05 -1.16 -1.43
N LEU A 34 2.35 -0.89 -1.65
CA LEU A 34 2.83 -0.39 -2.94
C LEU A 34 2.60 -1.39 -4.09
N ARG A 35 2.89 -2.67 -3.84
CA ARG A 35 2.64 -3.75 -4.82
C ARG A 35 1.16 -3.84 -5.17
N GLU A 36 0.28 -3.72 -4.19
CA GLU A 36 -1.17 -3.77 -4.40
C GLU A 36 -1.68 -2.56 -5.19
N LEU A 37 -1.20 -1.34 -4.91
CA LEU A 37 -1.53 -0.15 -5.70
C LEU A 37 -1.14 -0.34 -7.17
N LEU A 38 0.09 -0.78 -7.44
CA LEU A 38 0.56 -1.01 -8.81
C LEU A 38 -0.19 -2.15 -9.50
N ARG A 39 -0.61 -3.19 -8.75
CA ARG A 39 -1.41 -4.29 -9.28
C ARG A 39 -2.81 -3.83 -9.69
N ARG A 40 -3.45 -2.97 -8.89
CA ARG A 40 -4.78 -2.42 -9.18
C ARG A 40 -4.78 -1.40 -10.31
N ASN A 41 -3.62 -0.77 -10.57
CA ASN A 41 -3.46 0.30 -11.55
C ASN A 41 -2.38 -0.09 -12.60
N PRO A 42 -2.66 -1.06 -13.50
CA PRO A 42 -1.66 -1.60 -14.42
C PRO A 42 -1.17 -0.60 -15.49
N SER A 43 -1.88 0.51 -15.67
CA SER A 43 -1.51 1.59 -16.60
C SER A 43 -0.52 2.61 -16.03
N VAL A 44 -0.17 2.51 -14.74
CA VAL A 44 0.79 3.41 -14.09
C VAL A 44 2.20 3.07 -14.55
N ASP A 45 2.92 4.08 -15.06
CA ASP A 45 4.33 3.97 -15.41
C ASP A 45 5.19 3.77 -14.16
N LYS A 46 6.23 2.93 -14.26
CA LYS A 46 7.10 2.51 -13.16
C LYS A 46 8.53 3.05 -13.28
N HIS A 47 8.78 3.90 -14.28
CA HIS A 47 10.11 4.40 -14.64
C HIS A 47 10.22 5.92 -14.54
#